data_AF-A0A367LVH3-F1
#
_entry.id   AF-A0A367LVH3-F1
#
_cell.length_a   1.000
_cell.length_b   1.000
_cell.length_c   1.000
_cell.angle_alpha   90.00
_cell.angle_beta   90.00
_cell.angle_gamma   90.00
#
_symmetry.space_group_name_H-M   'P 1'
#
loop_
_entity.id
_entity.type
_entity.pdbx_description
1 polymer ?
#
loop_
_entity_poly.entity_id
_entity_poly.type
_entity_poly.pdbx_seq_one_letter_code
_entity_poly.pdbx_strand_id
1 'polypeptide(L)'
;LVEGLASQLALLDQPDEANIARQLEQPVFSRNFASVYLGEAASGTFTMRPYDAMPEGYDPRTRAWYKDALAADRLIVTEPFVDAGTGEQILAMSLPVRHAGQLLGVAAG
;
A
#
# COMPACT_ATOMS: atom_id res chain seq x y z
N LEU A 1 -11.15 6.48 2.03
CA LEU A 1 -10.29 5.97 3.12
C LEU A 1 -8.84 5.79 2.66
N VAL A 2 -8.57 5.14 1.53
CA VAL A 2 -7.20 5.01 0.97
C VAL A 2 -6.55 6.36 0.68
N GLU A 3 -7.27 7.35 0.16
CA GLU A 3 -6.74 8.73 0.01
C GLU A 3 -6.29 9.34 1.34
N GLY A 4 -7.03 9.06 2.42
CA GLY A 4 -6.68 9.49 3.77
C GLY A 4 -5.40 8.82 4.27
N LEU A 5 -5.26 7.51 4.04
CA LEU A 5 -4.02 6.77 4.34
C LEU A 5 -2.83 7.36 3.57
N ALA A 6 -2.97 7.54 2.25
CA ALA A 6 -1.93 8.10 1.41
C ALA A 6 -1.53 9.52 1.86
N SER A 7 -2.50 10.35 2.24
CA SER A 7 -2.25 11.70 2.76
C SER A 7 -1.51 11.67 4.09
N GLN A 8 -1.87 10.76 5.00
CA GLN A 8 -1.17 10.58 6.28
C GLN A 8 0.27 10.11 6.08
N LEU A 9 0.52 9.19 5.15
CA LEU A 9 1.87 8.71 4.82
C LEU A 9 2.72 9.79 4.15
N ALA A 10 2.13 10.61 3.28
CA ALA A 10 2.79 11.73 2.64
C ALA A 10 3.26 12.83 3.62
N LEU A 11 2.59 12.95 4.78
CA LEU A 11 2.86 13.96 5.81
C LEU A 11 3.77 13.48 6.95
N LEU A 12 4.30 12.25 6.90
CA LEU A 12 5.23 11.77 7.90
C LEU A 12 6.53 12.58 7.88
N ASP A 13 6.98 13.07 9.03
CA ASP A 13 8.30 13.72 9.15
C ASP A 13 9.44 12.76 8.77
N GLN A 14 9.29 11.48 9.13
CA GLN A 14 10.18 10.38 8.79
C GLN A 14 9.34 9.18 8.34
N PRO A 15 9.29 8.87 7.03
CA PRO A 15 8.55 7.73 6.51
C PRO A 15 9.37 6.44 6.64
N ASP A 16 9.82 6.11 7.85
CA ASP A 16 10.42 4.82 8.17
C ASP A 16 9.35 3.74 8.42
N GLU A 17 9.78 2.48 8.42
CA GLU A 17 8.88 1.33 8.56
C GLU A 17 8.01 1.39 9.83
N ALA A 18 8.56 1.86 10.95
CA ALA A 18 7.83 1.92 12.22
C ALA A 18 6.72 2.98 12.17
N ASN A 19 7.01 4.14 11.60
CA ASN A 19 6.03 5.21 11.40
C ASN A 19 4.98 4.81 10.34
N ILE A 20 5.37 4.12 9.28
CA ILE A 20 4.42 3.58 8.30
C ILE A 20 3.51 2.53 8.95
N ALA A 21 4.06 1.58 9.69
CA ALA A 21 3.31 0.52 10.36
C ALA A 21 2.26 1.10 11.32
N ARG A 22 2.66 2.05 12.17
CA ARG A 22 1.76 2.74 13.11
C ARG A 22 0.57 3.41 12.40
N GLN A 23 0.80 3.94 11.21
CA GLN A 23 -0.24 4.59 10.42
C GLN A 23 -1.22 3.56 9.84
N LEU A 24 -0.71 2.43 9.37
CA LEU A 24 -1.52 1.32 8.85
C LEU A 24 -2.36 0.63 9.95
N GLU A 25 -1.90 0.64 11.20
CA GLU A 25 -2.58 0.05 12.37
C GLU A 25 -3.74 0.89 12.91
N GLN A 26 -4.03 2.06 12.34
CA GLN A 26 -5.15 2.88 12.80
C GLN A 26 -6.48 2.09 12.71
N PRO A 27 -7.32 2.09 13.76
CA PRO A 27 -8.53 1.26 13.82
C PRO A 27 -9.55 1.51 12.69
N VAL A 28 -9.49 2.68 12.05
CA VAL A 28 -10.34 2.99 10.89
C VAL A 28 -9.99 2.11 9.69
N PHE A 29 -8.74 1.69 9.51
CA PHE A 29 -8.34 0.84 8.39
C PHE A 29 -8.70 -0.62 8.66
N SER A 30 -8.35 -1.15 9.82
CA SER A 30 -8.64 -2.55 10.20
C SER A 30 -10.12 -2.89 10.26
N ARG A 31 -11.00 -1.90 10.43
CA ARG A 31 -12.46 -2.09 10.42
C ARG A 31 -13.08 -2.07 9.02
N ASN A 32 -12.40 -1.52 8.02
CA ASN A 32 -12.97 -1.26 6.70
C ASN A 32 -12.25 -2.00 5.55
N PHE A 33 -11.06 -2.52 5.79
CA PHE A 33 -10.28 -3.27 4.81
C PHE A 33 -9.81 -4.58 5.43
N ALA A 34 -9.66 -5.60 4.59
CA ALA A 34 -9.06 -6.87 5.00
C ALA A 34 -7.59 -6.65 5.41
N SER A 35 -6.87 -5.88 4.60
CA SER A 35 -5.55 -5.35 4.92
C SER A 35 -5.34 -3.99 4.28
N VAL A 36 -4.44 -3.19 4.85
CA VAL A 36 -3.89 -1.99 4.20
C VAL A 36 -2.38 -2.10 4.15
N TYR A 37 -1.77 -1.56 3.10
CA TYR A 37 -0.35 -1.73 2.85
C TYR A 37 0.28 -0.58 2.07
N LEU A 38 1.61 -0.49 2.20
CA LEU A 38 2.46 0.39 1.41
C LEU A 38 3.57 -0.46 0.76
N GLY A 39 3.72 -0.34 -0.55
CA GLY A 39 4.93 -0.76 -1.26
C GLY A 39 5.83 0.45 -1.50
N GLU A 40 7.05 0.43 -1.00
CA GLU A 40 8.00 1.53 -1.15
C GLU A 40 8.74 1.48 -2.49
N ALA A 41 8.90 2.64 -3.13
CA ALA A 41 9.56 2.74 -4.43
C ALA A 41 11.07 2.48 -4.33
N ALA A 42 11.71 3.01 -3.28
CA ALA A 42 13.17 3.04 -3.14
C ALA A 42 13.78 1.63 -3.00
N SER A 43 13.24 0.83 -2.09
CA SER A 43 13.78 -0.49 -1.74
C SER A 43 12.90 -1.65 -2.21
N GLY A 44 11.61 -1.41 -2.49
CA GLY A 44 10.62 -2.48 -2.60
C GLY A 44 10.16 -3.02 -1.23
N THR A 45 10.50 -2.36 -0.12
CA THR A 45 9.96 -2.71 1.21
C THR A 45 8.43 -2.74 1.14
N PHE A 46 7.85 -3.77 1.75
CA PHE A 46 6.41 -3.97 1.79
C PHE A 46 5.92 -4.07 3.22
N THR A 47 5.11 -3.10 3.62
CA THR A 47 4.54 -3.02 4.98
C THR A 47 3.03 -3.21 4.88
N MET A 48 2.50 -4.24 5.53
CA MET A 48 1.08 -4.59 5.49
C MET A 48 0.50 -4.82 6.88
N ARG A 49 -0.77 -4.40 7.09
CA ARG A 49 -1.51 -4.61 8.34
C ARG A 49 -2.95 -5.07 8.09
N PRO A 50 -3.45 -6.13 8.76
CA PRO A 50 -2.69 -7.02 9.65
C PRO A 50 -1.54 -7.71 8.90
N TYR A 51 -0.50 -8.08 9.65
CA TYR A 51 0.70 -8.66 9.05
C TYR A 51 0.40 -10.07 8.55
N ASP A 52 0.74 -10.35 7.29
CA ASP A 52 0.88 -11.70 6.75
C ASP A 52 2.21 -11.85 6.04
N ALA A 53 2.78 -13.05 6.13
CA ALA A 53 4.03 -13.37 5.47
C ALA A 53 3.83 -13.42 3.95
N MET A 54 4.67 -12.69 3.22
CA MET A 54 4.68 -12.74 1.75
C MET A 54 5.57 -13.88 1.24
N PRO A 55 5.29 -14.41 0.03
CA PRO A 55 6.17 -15.37 -0.62
C PRO A 55 7.61 -14.85 -0.74
N GLU A 56 8.58 -15.76 -0.76
CA GLU A 56 9.98 -15.42 -1.01
C GLU A 56 10.12 -14.68 -2.36
N GLY A 57 10.90 -13.59 -2.36
CA GLY A 57 11.11 -12.77 -3.55
C GLY A 57 9.92 -11.87 -3.93
N TYR A 58 8.92 -11.71 -3.05
CA TYR A 58 7.83 -10.77 -3.28
C TYR A 58 8.34 -9.33 -3.43
N ASP A 59 8.06 -8.72 -4.59
CA ASP A 59 8.30 -7.29 -4.86
C ASP A 59 6.97 -6.60 -5.18
N PRO A 60 6.50 -5.64 -4.35
CA PRO A 60 5.24 -4.94 -4.57
C PRO A 60 5.24 -4.12 -5.86
N ARG A 61 6.41 -3.65 -6.32
CA ARG A 61 6.54 -2.77 -7.50
C ARG A 61 6.23 -3.49 -8.80
N THR A 62 6.27 -4.82 -8.79
CA THR A 62 5.95 -5.66 -9.95
C THR A 62 4.45 -5.91 -10.11
N ARG A 63 3.65 -5.61 -9.07
CA ARG A 63 2.22 -5.96 -8.98
C ARG A 63 1.35 -4.95 -9.74
N ALA A 64 0.20 -5.43 -10.22
CA ALA A 64 -0.73 -4.64 -11.01
C ALA A 64 -1.22 -3.40 -10.23
N TRP A 65 -1.69 -3.60 -8.99
CA TRP A 65 -2.15 -2.52 -8.12
C TRP A 65 -1.14 -1.37 -7.95
N TYR A 66 0.16 -1.69 -8.00
CA TYR A 66 1.24 -0.71 -7.88
C TYR A 66 1.46 0.01 -9.22
N LYS A 67 1.70 -0.75 -10.29
CA LYS A 67 2.01 -0.20 -11.62
C LYS A 67 0.86 0.60 -12.19
N ASP A 68 -0.36 0.13 -12.01
CA ASP A 68 -1.55 0.75 -12.57
C ASP A 68 -1.86 2.07 -11.83
N ALA A 69 -1.65 2.12 -10.51
CA ALA A 69 -1.79 3.34 -9.73
C ALA A 69 -0.75 4.39 -10.14
N LEU A 70 0.51 3.98 -10.33
CA LEU A 70 1.56 4.88 -10.81
C LEU A 70 1.29 5.38 -12.24
N ALA A 71 0.82 4.50 -13.13
CA ALA A 71 0.52 4.86 -14.51
C ALA A 71 -0.67 5.83 -14.59
N ALA A 72 -1.67 5.66 -13.72
CA ALA A 72 -2.83 6.54 -13.65
C ALA A 72 -2.57 7.84 -12.87
N ASP A 73 -1.58 7.85 -11.97
CA ASP A 73 -1.24 8.93 -11.02
C ASP A 73 -2.45 9.45 -10.23
N ARG A 74 -3.37 8.53 -9.88
CA ARG A 74 -4.60 8.80 -9.13
C ARG A 74 -5.09 7.56 -8.40
N LEU A 75 -6.14 7.71 -7.59
CA LEU A 75 -6.88 6.57 -7.04
C LEU A 75 -7.39 5.68 -8.19
N ILE A 76 -7.12 4.38 -8.09
CA ILE A 76 -7.70 3.36 -8.94
C ILE A 76 -8.38 2.27 -8.10
N VAL A 77 -9.32 1.57 -8.71
CA VAL A 77 -9.83 0.29 -8.22
C VAL A 77 -9.35 -0.75 -9.23
N THR A 78 -8.63 -1.78 -8.76
CA THR A 78 -8.12 -2.82 -9.65
C THR A 78 -9.24 -3.75 -10.09
N GLU A 79 -9.02 -4.44 -11.21
CA GLU A 79 -9.75 -5.67 -11.47
C GLU A 79 -9.41 -6.72 -10.37
N PRO A 80 -10.29 -7.71 -10.12
CA PRO A 80 -9.99 -8.77 -9.16
C PRO A 80 -8.69 -9.50 -9.52
N PHE A 81 -7.79 -9.66 -8.56
CA PHE A 81 -6.54 -10.42 -8.70
C PHE A 81 -6.38 -11.41 -7.56
N VAL A 82 -5.52 -12.41 -7.73
CA VAL A 82 -5.22 -13.38 -6.68
C VAL A 82 -4.21 -12.77 -5.71
N ASP A 83 -4.60 -12.65 -4.44
CA ASP A 83 -3.74 -12.17 -3.37
C ASP A 83 -2.53 -13.10 -3.19
N ALA A 84 -1.34 -12.51 -3.03
CA ALA A 84 -0.11 -13.29 -2.96
C ALA A 84 0.11 -13.98 -1.60
N GLY A 85 -0.52 -13.49 -0.53
CA GLY A 85 -0.44 -14.07 0.81
C GLY A 85 -1.50 -15.13 1.06
N THR A 86 -2.75 -14.88 0.66
CA THR A 86 -3.88 -15.78 0.95
C THR A 86 -4.26 -16.72 -0.21
N GLY A 87 -3.94 -16.34 -1.44
CA GLY A 87 -4.39 -17.08 -2.64
C GLY A 87 -5.85 -16.85 -3.02
N GLU A 88 -6.55 -15.91 -2.36
CA GLU A 88 -7.94 -15.58 -2.63
C GLU A 88 -8.08 -14.50 -3.71
N GLN A 89 -9.25 -14.41 -4.37
CA GLN A 89 -9.54 -13.30 -5.28
C GLN A 89 -9.93 -12.06 -4.50
N ILE A 90 -9.14 -10.99 -4.66
CA ILE A 90 -9.35 -9.70 -4.02
C ILE A 90 -9.40 -8.57 -5.04
N LEU A 91 -10.04 -7.47 -4.63
CA LEU A 91 -9.98 -6.18 -5.30
C LEU A 91 -9.25 -5.21 -4.39
N ALA A 92 -8.45 -4.30 -4.96
CA ALA A 92 -7.71 -3.31 -4.19
C ALA A 92 -8.03 -1.91 -4.70
N MET A 93 -8.08 -0.96 -3.77
CA MET A 93 -8.02 0.46 -4.10
C MET A 93 -6.58 0.93 -3.87
N SER A 94 -5.93 1.52 -4.86
CA SER A 94 -4.53 1.94 -4.75
C SER A 94 -4.29 3.38 -5.22
N LEU A 95 -3.32 4.05 -4.57
CA LEU A 95 -2.98 5.45 -4.82
C LEU A 95 -1.48 5.72 -4.59
N PRO A 96 -0.80 6.46 -5.49
CA PRO A 96 0.60 6.86 -5.31
C PRO A 96 0.80 7.82 -4.14
N VAL A 97 1.75 7.53 -3.26
CA VAL A 97 2.13 8.39 -2.13
C VAL A 97 3.37 9.18 -2.51
N ARG A 98 3.28 10.51 -2.44
CA ARG A 98 4.41 11.41 -2.66
C ARG A 98 4.74 12.17 -1.38
N HIS A 99 5.96 12.01 -0.87
CA HIS A 99 6.47 12.73 0.29
C HIS A 99 7.45 13.81 -0.19
N ALA A 100 7.21 15.07 0.17
CA ALA A 100 8.00 16.22 -0.29
C ALA A 100 8.22 16.26 -1.83
N GLY A 101 7.20 15.85 -2.60
CA GLY A 101 7.25 15.78 -4.07
C GLY A 101 7.98 14.55 -4.65
N GLN A 102 8.65 13.75 -3.82
CA GLN A 102 9.28 12.50 -4.21
C GLN A 102 8.33 11.32 -4.05
N LEU A 103 8.40 10.34 -4.95
CA LEU A 103 7.58 9.13 -4.83
C LEU A 103 8.08 8.30 -3.64
N LEU A 104 7.25 8.20 -2.60
CA LEU A 104 7.49 7.29 -1.49
C LEU A 104 7.13 5.86 -1.90
N GLY A 105 5.98 5.69 -2.56
CA GLY A 105 5.47 4.38 -2.92
C GLY A 105 4.02 4.41 -3.38
N VAL A 106 3.33 3.28 -3.27
CA VAL A 106 1.88 3.18 -3.52
C VAL A 106 1.22 2.57 -2.29
N ALA A 107 0.21 3.26 -1.77
CA ALA A 107 -0.62 2.77 -0.68
C ALA A 107 -1.87 2.09 -1.25
N ALA A 108 -2.34 1.04 -0.59
CA ALA A 108 -3.51 0.30 -1.01
C ALA A 108 -4.26 -0.37 0.14
N GLY A 109 -5.52 -0.74 -0.12
CA GLY A 109 -6.43 -1.43 0.80
C GLY A 109 -7.62 -2.02 0.07
#